data_AF-A0A9P8SIP5-F1
#
_entry.id   AF-A0A9P8SIP5-F1
#
_cell.length_a   1.000
_cell.length_b   1.000
_cell.length_c   1.000
_cell.angle_alpha   90.00
_cell.angle_beta   90.00
_cell.angle_gamma   90.00
#
_symmetry.space_group_name_H-M   'P 1'
#
loop_
_entity.id
_entity.type
_entity.pdbx_description
1 polymer ?
#
loop_
_entity_poly.entity_id
_entity_poly.type
_entity_poly.pdbx_seq_one_letter_code
_entity_poly.pdbx_strand_id
1 'polypeptide(L)'
;MHFAKTSVAALTAALLAATSASAAVVTKRDETWTLDGLHRDCAKDGSHCTWSFDIDNKAGEKAPCKHIVKSQGGKPASQSHGGPTFCGVYRLESSWDNSNGPDKAFSVIGVLDQSRKVIGFFGYDDAEVADGRVVTPDHTSVIKPFNQKSIL
;
A
#
# COMPACT_ATOMS: atom_id res chain seq x y z
N MET A 1 34.71 34.98 81.27
CA MET A 1 34.09 35.25 79.95
C MET A 1 34.75 34.30 78.95
N HIS A 2 33.97 33.38 78.38
CA HIS A 2 34.45 32.21 77.63
C HIS A 2 34.85 32.58 76.19
N PHE A 3 36.01 32.09 75.75
CA PHE A 3 36.51 32.23 74.37
C PHE A 3 35.76 31.28 73.42
N ALA A 4 35.37 31.82 72.27
CA ALA A 4 34.47 31.21 71.30
C ALA A 4 35.08 30.01 70.57
N LYS A 5 34.27 28.95 70.41
CA LYS A 5 34.53 27.78 69.57
C LYS A 5 34.19 28.13 68.10
N THR A 6 35.15 28.02 67.19
CA THR A 6 34.90 28.11 65.74
C THR A 6 34.71 26.72 65.15
N SER A 7 33.51 26.49 64.62
CA SER A 7 33.03 25.24 64.02
C SER A 7 33.55 25.05 62.58
N VAL A 8 33.87 23.81 62.22
CA VAL A 8 34.25 23.40 60.86
C VAL A 8 33.00 23.37 59.97
N ALA A 9 33.01 24.10 58.85
CA ALA A 9 31.93 24.07 57.86
C ALA A 9 32.14 22.89 56.89
N ALA A 10 31.19 21.95 56.87
CA ALA A 10 31.16 20.85 55.91
C ALA A 10 30.48 21.31 54.61
N LEU A 11 31.18 21.21 53.47
CA LEU A 11 30.59 21.41 52.14
C LEU A 11 29.88 20.12 51.70
N THR A 12 28.56 20.14 51.62
CA THR A 12 27.77 19.12 50.94
C THR A 12 27.61 19.49 49.46
N ALA A 13 28.28 18.76 48.59
CA ALA A 13 28.06 18.84 47.15
C ALA A 13 26.79 18.06 46.78
N ALA A 14 25.75 18.77 46.32
CA ALA A 14 24.56 18.15 45.75
C ALA A 14 24.83 17.76 44.29
N LEU A 15 24.90 16.46 44.01
CA LEU A 15 24.89 15.95 42.64
C LEU A 15 23.45 16.02 42.10
N LEU A 16 23.20 16.89 41.13
CA LEU A 16 22.01 16.80 40.28
C LEU A 16 22.20 15.66 39.29
N ALA A 17 21.54 14.54 39.52
CA ALA A 17 21.39 13.50 38.50
C ALA A 17 20.40 13.99 37.43
N ALA A 18 20.91 14.40 36.28
CA ALA A 18 20.08 14.66 35.10
C ALA A 18 19.64 13.31 34.51
N THR A 19 18.39 12.93 34.74
CA THR A 19 17.75 11.82 34.03
C THR A 19 17.40 12.28 32.61
N SER A 20 18.22 11.90 31.64
CA SER A 20 17.89 12.02 30.21
C SER A 20 16.76 11.04 29.88
N ALA A 21 15.53 11.54 29.78
CA ALA A 21 14.44 10.80 29.18
C ALA A 21 14.69 10.67 27.67
N SER A 22 15.10 9.49 27.22
CA SER A 22 15.21 9.16 25.80
C SER A 22 13.80 9.20 25.19
N ALA A 23 13.48 10.27 24.46
CA ALA A 23 12.28 10.30 23.63
C ALA A 23 12.41 9.20 22.57
N ALA A 24 11.57 8.17 22.66
CA ALA A 24 11.48 7.16 21.62
C ALA A 24 11.12 7.85 20.30
N VAL A 25 11.93 7.65 19.27
CA VAL A 25 11.60 8.10 17.91
C VAL A 25 10.41 7.26 17.46
N VAL A 26 9.20 7.83 17.53
CA VAL A 26 8.02 7.22 16.93
C VAL A 26 8.17 7.37 15.43
N THR A 27 8.63 6.32 14.76
CA THR A 27 8.58 6.25 13.30
C THR A 27 7.11 6.14 12.89
N LYS A 28 6.64 7.08 12.06
CA LYS A 28 5.31 6.98 11.46
C LYS A 28 5.29 5.71 10.61
N ARG A 29 4.40 4.76 10.92
CA ARG A 29 4.23 3.58 10.06
C ARG A 29 3.78 4.02 8.68
N ASP A 30 4.34 3.38 7.65
CA ASP A 30 3.89 3.56 6.29
C ASP A 30 2.40 3.21 6.18
N GLU A 31 1.65 4.02 5.44
CA GLU A 31 0.26 3.73 5.15
C GLU A 31 0.18 2.55 4.18
N THR A 32 -0.72 1.61 4.46
CA THR A 32 -0.90 0.41 3.66
C THR A 32 -2.37 0.18 3.34
N TRP A 33 -2.65 -0.22 2.11
CA TRP A 33 -3.99 -0.58 1.65
C TRP A 33 -4.05 -2.05 1.23
N THR A 34 -5.27 -2.57 1.12
CA THR A 34 -5.58 -3.90 0.57
C THR A 34 -6.68 -3.78 -0.50
N LEU A 35 -6.71 -4.77 -1.40
CA LEU A 35 -7.85 -4.99 -2.31
C LEU A 35 -8.57 -6.25 -1.81
N ASP A 36 -9.63 -6.03 -1.04
CA ASP A 36 -10.27 -7.08 -0.26
C ASP A 36 -11.17 -7.94 -1.15
N GLY A 37 -11.07 -9.26 -0.97
CA GLY A 37 -11.91 -10.22 -1.69
C GLY A 37 -11.64 -10.24 -3.19
N LEU A 38 -10.42 -9.87 -3.59
CA LEU A 38 -10.06 -9.73 -4.99
C LEU A 38 -10.15 -11.07 -5.72
N HIS A 39 -10.83 -11.07 -6.86
CA HIS A 39 -10.88 -12.18 -7.80
C HIS A 39 -11.00 -11.66 -9.24
N ARG A 40 -10.62 -12.51 -10.20
CA ARG A 40 -10.73 -12.25 -11.63
C ARG A 40 -11.52 -13.35 -12.34
N ASP A 41 -12.64 -12.95 -12.95
CA ASP A 41 -13.46 -13.81 -13.79
C ASP A 41 -13.27 -13.45 -15.26
N CYS A 42 -12.85 -14.42 -16.07
CA CYS A 42 -12.69 -14.23 -17.51
C CYS A 42 -13.79 -14.92 -18.30
N ALA A 43 -14.28 -14.26 -19.34
CA ALA A 43 -15.16 -14.89 -20.31
C ALA A 43 -14.45 -16.05 -21.00
N LYS A 44 -15.19 -17.14 -21.29
CA LYS A 44 -14.63 -18.35 -21.90
C LYS A 44 -14.00 -18.12 -23.27
N ASP A 45 -14.46 -17.10 -23.99
CA ASP A 45 -13.91 -16.68 -25.29
C ASP A 45 -12.68 -15.76 -25.16
N GLY A 46 -12.25 -15.45 -23.93
CA GLY A 46 -11.13 -14.57 -23.63
C GLY A 46 -11.37 -13.09 -23.98
N SER A 47 -12.60 -12.70 -24.31
CA SER A 47 -12.94 -11.34 -24.77
C SER A 47 -12.79 -10.28 -23.68
N HIS A 48 -13.07 -10.65 -22.44
CA HIS A 48 -12.95 -9.77 -21.28
C HIS A 48 -12.69 -10.55 -19.99
N CYS A 49 -12.08 -9.87 -19.03
CA CYS A 49 -11.99 -10.30 -17.65
C CYS A 49 -12.51 -9.19 -16.74
N THR A 50 -13.27 -9.58 -15.72
CA THR A 50 -13.76 -8.70 -14.66
C THR A 50 -12.95 -8.96 -13.41
N TRP A 51 -12.31 -7.92 -12.89
CA TRP A 51 -11.73 -7.90 -11.56
C TRP A 51 -12.71 -7.23 -10.60
N SER A 52 -12.99 -7.87 -9.48
CA SER A 52 -13.92 -7.36 -8.45
C SER A 52 -13.26 -7.41 -7.09
N PHE A 53 -13.33 -6.31 -6.33
CA PHE A 53 -12.72 -6.15 -5.01
C PHE A 53 -13.25 -4.90 -4.31
N ASP A 54 -13.02 -4.80 -3.00
CA ASP A 54 -13.20 -3.57 -2.24
C ASP A 54 -11.85 -2.92 -1.94
N ILE A 55 -11.71 -1.62 -2.19
CA ILE A 55 -10.50 -0.86 -1.85
C ILE A 55 -10.57 -0.47 -0.37
N ASP A 56 -9.71 -1.05 0.46
CA ASP A 56 -9.62 -0.75 1.89
C ASP A 56 -8.36 0.07 2.20
N ASN A 57 -8.58 1.36 2.47
CA ASN A 57 -7.53 2.30 2.86
C ASN A 57 -7.28 2.37 4.38
N LYS A 58 -7.96 1.52 5.17
CA LYS A 58 -7.93 1.45 6.64
C LYS A 58 -8.36 2.74 7.35
N ALA A 59 -9.03 3.65 6.65
CA ALA A 59 -9.43 4.97 7.16
C ALA A 59 -10.95 5.22 7.09
N GLY A 60 -11.75 4.26 6.61
CA GLY A 60 -13.20 4.42 6.52
C GLY A 60 -13.91 3.25 5.83
N GLU A 61 -15.04 3.55 5.20
CA GLU A 61 -15.78 2.59 4.39
C GLU A 61 -14.94 2.15 3.18
N LYS A 62 -14.96 0.84 2.89
CA LYS A 62 -14.26 0.29 1.73
C LYS A 62 -15.01 0.66 0.45
N ALA A 63 -14.27 1.00 -0.60
CA ALA A 63 -14.89 1.38 -1.86
C ALA A 63 -14.99 0.17 -2.81
N PRO A 64 -16.20 -0.32 -3.13
CA PRO A 64 -16.35 -1.42 -4.08
C PRO A 64 -15.91 -0.99 -5.47
N CYS A 65 -15.22 -1.89 -6.17
CA CYS A 65 -14.67 -1.61 -7.48
C CYS A 65 -14.81 -2.80 -8.43
N LYS A 66 -15.21 -2.48 -9.67
CA LYS A 66 -15.30 -3.42 -10.78
C LYS A 66 -14.43 -2.91 -11.94
N HIS A 67 -13.36 -3.63 -12.23
CA HIS A 67 -12.40 -3.28 -13.29
C HIS A 67 -12.48 -4.29 -14.43
N ILE A 68 -12.89 -3.83 -15.62
CA ILE A 68 -13.05 -4.68 -16.80
C ILE A 68 -11.86 -4.49 -17.73
N VAL A 69 -11.15 -5.58 -17.99
CA VAL A 69 -10.09 -5.67 -19.00
C VAL A 69 -10.64 -6.34 -20.25
N LYS A 70 -10.31 -5.84 -21.44
CA LYS A 70 -10.70 -6.43 -22.72
C LYS A 70 -9.49 -7.00 -23.43
N SER A 71 -9.71 -7.96 -24.32
CA SER A 71 -8.66 -8.45 -25.22
C SER A 71 -8.10 -7.31 -26.07
N GLN A 72 -6.77 -7.29 -26.23
CA GLN A 72 -6.08 -6.25 -27.00
C GLN A 72 -4.83 -6.84 -27.68
N GLY A 73 -4.49 -6.33 -28.87
CA GLY A 73 -3.24 -6.68 -29.54
C GLY A 73 -3.11 -8.18 -29.87
N GLY A 74 -4.24 -8.86 -30.13
CA GLY A 74 -4.28 -10.29 -30.40
C GLY A 74 -4.10 -11.19 -29.16
N LYS A 75 -4.09 -10.61 -27.95
CA LYS A 75 -3.98 -11.34 -26.68
C LYS A 75 -5.34 -11.46 -26.00
N PRO A 76 -5.59 -12.54 -25.22
CA PRO A 76 -6.78 -12.61 -24.38
C PRO A 76 -6.79 -11.51 -23.32
N ALA A 77 -7.97 -11.19 -22.79
CA ALA A 77 -8.13 -10.15 -21.78
C ALA A 77 -7.32 -10.40 -20.50
N SER A 78 -7.07 -11.66 -20.13
CA SER A 78 -6.24 -12.04 -18.98
C SER A 78 -4.77 -11.63 -19.13
N GLN A 79 -4.32 -11.31 -20.35
CA GLN A 79 -2.94 -10.95 -20.70
C GLN A 79 -2.86 -9.54 -21.32
N SER A 80 -3.86 -8.71 -21.07
CA SER A 80 -4.02 -7.39 -21.68
C SER A 80 -3.94 -6.28 -20.62
N HIS A 81 -3.67 -5.05 -21.07
CA HIS A 81 -3.72 -3.88 -20.20
C HIS A 81 -5.16 -3.43 -20.00
N GLY A 82 -5.48 -3.00 -18.78
CA GLY A 82 -6.80 -2.56 -18.40
C GLY A 82 -6.87 -1.10 -18.00
N GLY A 83 -8.05 -0.50 -18.22
CA GLY A 83 -8.39 0.82 -17.72
C GLY A 83 -8.20 1.96 -18.73
N PRO A 84 -8.39 3.21 -18.26
CA PRO A 84 -8.68 3.57 -16.87
C PRO A 84 -10.07 3.11 -16.39
N THR A 85 -10.17 2.77 -15.12
CA THR A 85 -11.45 2.53 -14.41
C THR A 85 -11.56 3.50 -13.23
N PHE A 86 -12.78 3.93 -12.93
CA PHE A 86 -13.05 4.86 -11.83
C PHE A 86 -13.99 4.20 -10.82
N CYS A 87 -13.59 4.22 -9.56
CA CYS A 87 -14.34 3.68 -8.42
C CYS A 87 -14.34 4.75 -7.33
N GLY A 88 -15.31 5.67 -7.39
CA GLY A 88 -15.31 6.88 -6.55
C GLY A 88 -14.11 7.78 -6.85
N VAL A 89 -13.31 8.09 -5.83
CA VAL A 89 -12.08 8.93 -5.95
C VAL A 89 -10.88 8.16 -6.51
N TYR A 90 -11.00 6.85 -6.67
CA TYR A 90 -9.93 6.00 -7.13
C TYR A 90 -9.94 5.86 -8.65
N ARG A 91 -8.77 6.08 -9.28
CA ARG A 91 -8.50 5.74 -10.68
C ARG A 91 -7.60 4.52 -10.74
N LEU A 92 -7.99 3.53 -11.54
CA LEU A 92 -7.30 2.26 -11.66
C LEU A 92 -6.83 2.01 -13.08
N GLU A 93 -5.63 1.44 -13.17
CA GLU A 93 -5.09 0.82 -14.39
C GLU A 93 -4.48 -0.52 -14.01
N SER A 94 -4.44 -1.44 -14.97
CA SER A 94 -3.77 -2.71 -14.80
C SER A 94 -2.87 -3.05 -15.97
N SER A 95 -1.83 -3.82 -15.68
CA SER A 95 -0.89 -4.36 -16.65
C SER A 95 -0.64 -5.83 -16.37
N TRP A 96 -0.19 -6.54 -17.40
CA TRP A 96 0.23 -7.93 -17.32
C TRP A 96 1.61 -8.08 -17.95
N ASP A 97 2.48 -8.86 -17.32
CA ASP A 97 3.83 -9.14 -17.82
C ASP A 97 4.17 -10.62 -17.67
N ASN A 98 4.92 -11.16 -18.64
CA ASN A 98 5.50 -12.51 -18.61
C ASN A 98 6.94 -12.52 -19.11
N SER A 99 7.66 -11.40 -19.00
CA SER A 99 9.04 -11.26 -19.48
C SER A 99 9.99 -12.27 -18.84
N ASN A 100 9.66 -12.74 -17.63
CA ASN A 100 10.40 -13.77 -16.89
C ASN A 100 9.93 -15.21 -17.19
N GLY A 101 9.09 -15.40 -18.22
CA GLY A 101 8.52 -16.68 -18.62
C GLY A 101 7.04 -16.83 -18.21
N PRO A 102 6.31 -17.76 -18.86
CA PRO A 102 4.87 -17.93 -18.64
C PRO A 102 4.51 -18.36 -17.22
N ASP A 103 5.36 -19.18 -16.58
CA ASP A 103 5.16 -19.65 -15.19
C ASP A 103 5.46 -18.57 -14.14
N LYS A 104 5.94 -17.41 -14.58
CA LYS A 104 6.23 -16.21 -13.78
C LYS A 104 5.41 -15.01 -14.25
N ALA A 105 4.33 -15.27 -14.99
CA ALA A 105 3.42 -14.23 -15.42
C ALA A 105 2.68 -13.63 -14.22
N PHE A 106 2.48 -12.32 -14.24
CA PHE A 106 1.80 -11.61 -13.16
C PHE A 106 0.99 -10.43 -13.70
N SER A 107 -0.02 -10.04 -12.94
CA SER A 107 -0.78 -8.81 -13.15
C SER A 107 -0.44 -7.79 -12.05
N VAL A 108 -0.47 -6.51 -12.39
CA VAL A 108 -0.40 -5.42 -11.40
C VAL A 108 -1.62 -4.54 -11.57
N ILE A 109 -2.29 -4.22 -10.47
CA ILE A 109 -3.34 -3.20 -10.41
C ILE A 109 -2.76 -1.99 -9.68
N GLY A 110 -2.67 -0.86 -10.38
CA GLY A 110 -2.34 0.44 -9.79
C GLY A 110 -3.62 1.15 -9.38
N VAL A 111 -3.71 1.54 -8.11
CA VAL A 111 -4.87 2.27 -7.55
C VAL A 111 -4.43 3.65 -7.08
N LEU A 112 -4.79 4.67 -7.85
CA LEU A 112 -4.51 6.07 -7.54
C LEU A 112 -5.70 6.69 -6.81
N ASP A 113 -5.50 7.15 -5.57
CA ASP A 113 -6.40 8.12 -4.96
C ASP A 113 -6.14 9.49 -5.58
N GLN A 114 -7.07 9.93 -6.41
CA GLN A 114 -6.91 11.17 -7.15
C GLN A 114 -7.00 12.42 -6.27
N SER A 115 -7.65 12.32 -5.11
CA SER A 115 -7.83 13.41 -4.15
C SER A 115 -6.56 13.65 -3.35
N ARG A 116 -5.93 12.57 -2.89
CA ARG A 116 -4.71 12.59 -2.07
C ARG A 116 -3.41 12.54 -2.89
N LYS A 117 -3.51 12.22 -4.19
CA LYS A 117 -2.36 12.03 -5.08
C LYS A 117 -1.38 11.00 -4.52
N VAL A 118 -1.90 9.85 -4.13
CA VAL A 118 -1.12 8.70 -3.67
C VAL A 118 -1.55 7.44 -4.41
N ILE A 119 -0.63 6.51 -4.60
CA ILE A 119 -0.85 5.28 -5.36
C ILE A 119 -0.39 4.06 -4.58
N GLY A 120 -1.18 2.99 -4.67
CA GLY A 120 -0.79 1.63 -4.32
C GLY A 120 -0.64 0.78 -5.57
N PHE A 121 0.33 -0.13 -5.56
CA PHE A 121 0.52 -1.14 -6.61
C PHE A 121 0.35 -2.53 -6.00
N PHE A 122 -0.58 -3.30 -6.55
CA PHE A 122 -0.94 -4.63 -6.07
C PHE A 122 -0.59 -5.65 -7.15
N GLY A 123 0.43 -6.46 -6.89
CA GLY A 123 0.88 -7.52 -7.80
C GLY A 123 0.22 -8.85 -7.45
N TYR A 124 -0.12 -9.64 -8.46
CA TYR A 124 -0.71 -10.96 -8.32
C TYR A 124 -0.10 -11.91 -9.34
N ASP A 125 0.32 -13.09 -8.90
CA ASP A 125 0.74 -14.14 -9.83
C ASP A 125 -0.47 -14.55 -10.68
N ASP A 126 -0.29 -14.76 -11.98
CA ASP A 126 -1.44 -14.99 -12.87
C ASP A 126 -2.20 -16.28 -12.52
N ALA A 127 -1.49 -17.27 -11.96
CA ALA A 127 -2.05 -18.54 -11.47
C ALA A 127 -2.88 -18.38 -10.18
N GLU A 128 -2.63 -17.33 -9.38
CA GLU A 128 -3.35 -17.04 -8.14
C GLU A 128 -4.76 -16.54 -8.43
N VAL A 129 -4.90 -15.71 -9.46
CA VAL A 129 -6.13 -15.03 -9.87
C VAL A 129 -6.83 -15.70 -11.06
N ALA A 130 -6.40 -16.91 -11.42
CA ALA A 130 -7.06 -17.71 -12.44
C ALA A 130 -8.41 -18.26 -11.92
N ASP A 131 -9.32 -18.54 -12.85
CA ASP A 131 -10.56 -19.30 -12.59
C ASP A 131 -11.50 -18.70 -11.52
N GLY A 132 -11.53 -17.37 -11.34
CA GLY A 132 -12.43 -16.73 -10.38
C GLY A 132 -12.05 -16.96 -8.91
N ARG A 133 -10.83 -17.44 -8.64
CA ARG A 133 -10.35 -17.65 -7.26
C ARG A 133 -10.27 -16.32 -6.53
N VAL A 134 -10.78 -16.33 -5.30
CA VAL A 134 -10.60 -15.23 -4.36
C VAL A 134 -9.21 -15.33 -3.74
N VAL A 135 -8.44 -14.26 -3.87
CA VAL A 135 -7.11 -14.14 -3.27
C VAL A 135 -7.23 -14.16 -1.75
N THR A 136 -6.46 -15.01 -1.09
CA THR A 136 -6.41 -15.09 0.38
C THR A 136 -5.02 -15.54 0.86
N PRO A 137 -4.36 -14.81 1.77
CA PRO A 137 -4.78 -13.52 2.32
C PRO A 137 -4.71 -12.39 1.27
N ASP A 138 -5.45 -11.30 1.49
CA ASP A 138 -5.39 -10.13 0.61
C ASP A 138 -3.97 -9.55 0.55
N HIS A 139 -3.51 -9.23 -0.67
CA HIS A 139 -2.22 -8.57 -0.86
C HIS A 139 -2.25 -7.13 -0.35
N THR A 140 -1.16 -6.73 0.29
CA THR A 140 -1.00 -5.40 0.87
C THR A 140 -0.02 -4.57 0.03
N SER A 141 -0.36 -3.32 -0.24
CA SER A 141 0.54 -2.36 -0.88
C SER A 141 0.91 -1.24 0.07
N VAL A 142 2.17 -0.82 0.03
CA VAL A 142 2.62 0.40 0.70
C VAL A 142 2.33 1.60 -0.20
N ILE A 143 1.65 2.60 0.37
CA ILE A 143 1.14 3.74 -0.38
C ILE A 143 2.21 4.81 -0.54
N LYS A 144 2.41 5.26 -1.79
CA LYS A 144 3.44 6.22 -2.15
C LYS A 144 2.83 7.49 -2.75
N PRO A 145 3.43 8.67 -2.53
CA PRO A 145 3.05 9.87 -3.26
C PRO A 145 3.14 9.64 -4.77
N PHE A 146 2.08 10.00 -5.48
CA PHE A 146 2.04 9.97 -6.93
C PHE A 146 2.33 11.37 -7.46
N ASN A 147 3.53 11.55 -8.01
CA ASN A 147 3.92 12.76 -8.70
C ASN A 147 4.31 12.40 -10.14
N GLN A 148 3.34 12.47 -11.04
CA GLN A 148 3.65 12.36 -12.46
C GLN A 148 4.31 13.68 -12.88
N LYS A 149 5.64 13.68 -12.99
CA LYS A 149 6.33 14.76 -13.71
C LYS A 149 5.78 14.77 -15.13
N SER A 150 5.14 15.86 -15.51
CA SER A 150 4.72 16.08 -16.90
C SER A 150 5.97 16.06 -17.76
N ILE A 151 6.10 15.07 -18.62
CA ILE A 151 7.07 15.09 -19.71
C ILE A 151 6.36 15.88 -20.82
N LEU A 152 6.50 17.21 -20.76
CA LEU A 152 6.21 18.11 -21.88
C LEU A 152 7.39 18.09 -22.86
#